data_AF-A0A2V6PIK4-F1
#
_entry.id   AF-A0A2V6PIK4-F1
#
_cell.length_a   1.000
_cell.length_b   1.000
_cell.length_c   1.000
_cell.angle_alpha   90.00
_cell.angle_beta   90.00
_cell.angle_gamma   90.00
#
_symmetry.space_group_name_H-M   'P 1'
#
loop_
_entity.id
_entity.type
_entity.pdbx_description
1 polymer ?
#
loop_
_entity_poly.entity_id
_entity_poly.type
_entity_poly.pdbx_seq_one_letter_code
_entity_poly.pdbx_strand_id
1 'polypeptide(L)' 'MAQKKATTSRRRSTGPGTHVAPDDRARRNDSPTAREIARRAYEIYLSRGGAPGADVDDWLQAERELTTARRDRTD' A
#
# COMPACT_ATOMS: atom_id res chain seq x y z
N MET A 1 15.76 7.50 41.29
CA MET A 1 14.96 7.56 40.05
C MET A 1 14.04 6.34 40.00
N ALA A 2 12.73 6.51 40.14
CA ALA A 2 11.76 5.43 39.94
C ALA A 2 10.37 6.04 39.72
N GLN A 3 9.79 5.87 38.53
CA GLN A 3 8.36 6.12 38.31
C GLN A 3 7.73 4.84 37.74
N LYS A 4 6.63 4.45 38.38
CA LYS A 4 5.90 3.20 38.24
C LYS A 4 4.73 3.38 37.24
N LYS A 5 4.18 2.24 36.83
CA LYS A 5 3.36 1.94 35.65
C LYS A 5 1.91 2.50 35.67
N ALA A 6 1.42 2.70 34.43
CA ALA A 6 0.12 2.30 33.86
C ALA A 6 -1.16 3.19 33.97
N THR A 7 -1.76 3.33 32.77
CA THR A 7 -3.21 3.35 32.43
C THR A 7 -4.04 4.60 32.74
N THR A 8 -4.15 5.47 31.73
CA THR A 8 -5.21 6.48 31.64
C THR A 8 -6.38 5.97 30.81
N SER A 9 -7.43 5.59 31.54
CA SER A 9 -8.86 5.83 31.29
C SER A 9 -9.44 5.82 29.86
N ARG A 10 -9.90 4.63 29.44
CA ARG A 10 -11.31 4.23 29.23
C ARG A 10 -12.35 5.22 28.63
N ARG A 11 -13.12 4.63 27.68
CA ARG A 11 -14.52 4.88 27.19
C ARG A 11 -14.68 5.90 26.06
N ARG A 12 -15.60 5.75 25.10
CA ARG A 12 -16.33 4.64 24.42
C ARG A 12 -17.20 5.34 23.34
N SER A 13 -17.61 4.57 22.33
CA SER A 13 -18.88 4.74 21.58
C SER A 13 -18.97 5.70 20.38
N THR A 14 -19.07 5.05 19.21
CA THR A 14 -20.17 5.16 18.23
C THR A 14 -20.27 6.40 17.33
N GLY A 15 -20.03 6.15 16.03
CA GLY A 15 -20.84 6.71 14.96
C GLY A 15 -21.16 5.59 13.95
N PRO A 16 -22.43 5.27 13.65
CA PRO A 16 -22.79 4.46 12.50
C PRO A 16 -22.88 5.41 11.32
N GLY A 17 -21.73 5.68 10.71
CA GLY A 17 -21.61 6.62 9.60
C GLY A 17 -21.16 5.91 8.35
N THR A 18 -22.14 5.53 7.54
CA THR A 18 -21.97 5.22 6.11
C THR A 18 -21.30 3.87 5.83
N HIS A 19 -22.14 2.85 5.64
CA HIS A 19 -21.86 1.79 4.68
C HIS A 19 -21.76 2.44 3.30
N VAL A 20 -20.63 3.11 3.03
CA VAL A 20 -20.29 3.48 1.67
C VAL A 20 -20.30 2.18 0.88
N ALA A 21 -21.10 2.16 -0.18
CA ALA A 21 -21.20 1.03 -1.08
C ALA A 21 -19.78 0.50 -1.40
N PRO A 22 -19.59 -0.83 -1.49
CA PRO A 22 -18.28 -1.43 -1.74
C PRO A 22 -17.64 -0.97 -3.07
N ASP A 23 -18.43 -0.34 -3.96
CA ASP A 23 -17.99 0.12 -5.27
C ASP A 23 -17.08 1.35 -5.23
N ASP A 24 -17.40 2.37 -4.40
CA ASP A 24 -16.64 3.63 -4.35
C ASP A 24 -15.27 3.50 -3.66
N ARG A 25 -15.14 2.59 -2.69
CA ARG A 25 -13.85 2.30 -2.04
C ARG A 25 -12.94 1.48 -2.95
N ALA A 26 -13.51 0.62 -3.80
CA ALA A 26 -12.76 -0.14 -4.79
C ALA A 26 -12.21 0.78 -5.89
N ARG A 27 -13.01 1.75 -6.36
CA ARG A 27 -12.58 2.74 -7.37
C ARG A 27 -11.54 3.75 -6.85
N ARG A 28 -11.59 4.13 -5.57
CA ARG A 28 -10.54 4.97 -4.94
C ARG A 28 -9.23 4.24 -4.68
N ASN A 29 -9.17 2.94 -4.90
CA ASN A 29 -7.98 2.11 -4.69
C ASN A 29 -7.16 1.91 -5.98
N ASP A 30 -7.36 2.77 -6.99
CA ASP A 30 -6.72 2.69 -8.30
C ASP A 30 -5.18 2.75 -8.20
N SER A 31 -4.65 3.51 -7.22
CA SER A 31 -3.20 3.59 -6.97
C SER A 31 -2.64 2.30 -6.35
N PRO A 32 -1.55 1.74 -6.90
CA PRO A 32 -0.92 0.53 -6.36
C PRO A 32 -0.47 0.71 -4.92
N THR A 33 -0.70 -0.31 -4.10
CA THR A 33 -0.21 -0.28 -2.70
C THR A 33 1.28 -0.51 -2.68
N ALA A 34 1.97 0.04 -1.66
CA ALA A 34 3.41 -0.16 -1.48
C ALA A 34 3.83 -1.65 -1.48
N ARG A 35 2.97 -2.55 -0.98
CA ARG A 35 3.22 -4.00 -0.99
C ARG A 35 3.21 -4.58 -2.40
N GLU A 36 2.32 -4.12 -3.25
CA GLU A 36 2.25 -4.56 -4.65
C GLU A 36 3.45 -4.03 -5.43
N ILE A 37 3.79 -2.76 -5.23
CA ILE A 37 4.99 -2.16 -5.82
C ILE A 37 6.25 -2.92 -5.38
N ALA A 38 6.39 -3.22 -4.09
CA ALA A 38 7.54 -3.97 -3.57
C ALA A 38 7.65 -5.39 -4.17
N ARG A 39 6.52 -6.09 -4.34
CA ARG A 39 6.52 -7.40 -5.00
C ARG A 39 6.99 -7.28 -6.45
N ARG A 40 6.44 -6.30 -7.18
CA ARG A 40 6.78 -6.11 -8.59
C ARG A 40 8.23 -5.65 -8.77
N ALA A 41 8.72 -4.78 -7.90
CA ALA A 41 10.13 -4.37 -7.88
C ALA A 41 11.07 -5.55 -7.62
N TYR A 42 10.70 -6.47 -6.72
CA TYR A 42 11.46 -7.69 -6.48
C TYR A 42 11.50 -8.62 -7.71
N GLU A 43 10.40 -8.73 -8.46
CA GLU A 43 10.38 -9.48 -9.73
C GLU A 43 11.30 -8.85 -10.79
N ILE A 44 11.33 -7.51 -10.87
CA ILE A 44 12.25 -6.78 -11.75
C ILE A 44 13.70 -7.02 -11.32
N TYR A 45 14.00 -6.90 -10.02
CA TYR A 45 15.30 -7.22 -9.42
C TYR A 45 15.77 -8.64 -9.76
N LEU A 46 14.89 -9.64 -9.69
CA LEU A 46 15.21 -11.01 -10.09
C LEU A 46 15.45 -11.13 -11.60
N SER A 47 14.67 -10.42 -12.42
CA SER A 47 14.78 -10.45 -13.88
C SER A 47 16.11 -9.84 -14.39
N ARG A 48 16.66 -8.86 -13.67
CA ARG A 48 18.01 -8.29 -13.92
C ARG A 48 19.16 -9.11 -13.32
N GLY A 49 18.89 -10.31 -12.79
CA GLY A 49 19.89 -11.19 -12.20
C GLY A 49 20.31 -10.83 -10.77
N GLY A 50 19.51 -10.04 -10.06
CA GLY A 50 19.74 -9.74 -8.65
C GLY A 50 20.87 -8.75 -8.39
N ALA A 51 21.20 -7.88 -9.35
CA ALA A 51 22.23 -6.86 -9.16
C ALA A 51 21.76 -5.83 -8.09
N PRO A 52 22.60 -5.43 -7.13
CA PRO A 52 22.27 -4.35 -6.20
C PRO A 52 22.33 -2.98 -6.89
N GLY A 53 21.73 -1.94 -6.30
CA GLY A 53 21.96 -0.55 -6.70
C GLY A 53 21.00 0.03 -7.76
N ALA A 54 19.96 -0.72 -8.14
CA ALA A 54 18.83 -0.17 -8.90
C ALA A 54 17.50 -0.38 -8.19
N ASP A 55 17.52 -0.61 -6.87
CA ASP A 55 16.33 -0.88 -6.05
C ASP A 55 15.29 0.26 -6.16
N VAL A 56 15.76 1.51 -6.24
CA VAL A 56 14.91 2.69 -6.43
C VAL A 56 14.31 2.73 -7.83
N ASP A 57 15.09 2.36 -8.85
CA ASP A 57 14.64 2.35 -10.24
C ASP A 57 13.61 1.23 -10.47
N ASP A 58 13.89 0.02 -9.95
CA ASP A 58 12.98 -1.13 -9.94
C ASP A 58 11.67 -0.78 -9.23
N TRP A 59 11.73 0.00 -8.14
CA TRP A 59 10.56 0.46 -7.41
C TRP A 59 9.73 1.47 -8.21
N LEU A 60 10.37 2.45 -8.85
CA LEU A 60 9.70 3.44 -9.71
C LEU A 60 9.11 2.79 -10.96
N GLN A 61 9.80 1.81 -11.55
CA GLN A 61 9.31 1.04 -12.68
C GLN A 61 8.07 0.22 -12.26
N ALA A 62 8.15 -0.48 -11.14
CA ALA A 62 7.03 -1.24 -10.58
C ALA A 62 5.77 -0.38 -10.35
N GLU A 63 5.93 0.82 -9.79
CA GLU A 63 4.82 1.74 -9.59
C GLU A 63 4.14 2.13 -10.91
N ARG A 64 4.93 2.47 -11.94
CA ARG A 64 4.42 2.83 -13.28
C ARG A 64 3.70 1.67 -13.95
N GLU A 65 4.28 0.48 -13.90
CA GLU A 65 3.68 -0.73 -14.49
C GLU A 65 2.34 -1.06 -13.82
N LEU A 66 2.28 -1.04 -12.49
CA LEU A 66 1.05 -1.35 -11.77
C LEU A 66 -0.02 -0.27 -11.95
N THR A 67 0.37 1.00 -12.01
CA THR A 67 -0.55 2.11 -12.29
C THR A 67 -1.13 1.98 -13.70
N THR A 68 -0.30 1.69 -14.70
CA THR A 68 -0.75 1.50 -16.09
C THR A 68 -1.67 0.28 -16.21
N ALA A 69 -1.29 -0.86 -15.62
CA ALA A 69 -2.08 -2.09 -15.68
C ALA A 69 -3.46 -1.97 -15.02
N ARG A 70 -3.61 -1.09 -14.02
CA ARG A 70 -4.90 -0.83 -13.37
C ARG A 70 -5.76 0.15 -14.14
N ARG A 71 -5.13 1.16 -14.75
CA ARG A 71 -5.81 2.10 -15.65
C ARG A 71 -6.37 1.37 -16.87
N ASP A 72 -5.60 0.46 -17.46
CA ASP A 72 -6.01 -0.36 -18.61
C ASP A 72 -7.17 -1.31 -18.27
N ARG A 73 -7.19 -1.85 -17.05
CA ARG A 73 -8.32 -2.68 -16.57
C ARG A 73 -9.63 -1.90 -16.38
N THR A 74 -9.54 -0.58 -16.24
CA THR A 74 -10.67 0.28 -15.88
C THR A 74 -11.25 1.02 -17.10
N ASP A 75 -10.66 0.84 -18.29
CA ASP A 75 -11.21 1.26 -19.59
C ASP A 75 -12.09 0.14 -20.20
#